data_AF-G3IXW7-F1
#
_entry.id   AF-G3IXW7-F1
#
_cell.length_a   1.000
_cell.length_b   1.000
_cell.length_c   1.000
_cell.angle_alpha   90.00
_cell.angle_beta   90.00
_cell.angle_gamma   90.00
#
_symmetry.space_group_name_H-M   'P 1'
#
loop_
_entity.id
_entity.type
_entity.pdbx_description
1 polymer ?
#
loop_
_entity_poly.entity_id
_entity_poly.type
_entity_poly.pdbx_seq_one_letter_code
_entity_poly.pdbx_strand_id
1 'polypeptide(L)'
;MSKIKLGVFVLAAGMSGQDIYADDAVSSALQKTQDCLRDQNCDAAATDAGKDSDQKALAAMGGNAHDKQELYNISADIMPILVRQAAGDPVKMQNLMLKAQTDPESFLNSLSPDLKEKIKNIANELDTNQASGQRP
;
A
#
# COMPACT_ATOMS: atom_id res chain seq x y z
N MET A 1 60.71 -30.71 13.03
CA MET A 1 59.97 -31.04 11.80
C MET A 1 58.56 -31.41 12.18
N SER A 2 57.57 -30.53 11.97
CA SER A 2 56.17 -30.85 12.25
C SER A 2 55.32 -30.36 11.08
N LYS A 3 54.74 -31.32 10.33
CA LYS A 3 53.89 -31.08 9.16
C LYS A 3 52.45 -30.95 9.67
N ILE A 4 51.92 -29.73 9.67
CA ILE A 4 50.51 -29.48 10.00
C ILE A 4 49.68 -29.85 8.77
N LYS A 5 48.80 -30.84 8.94
CA LYS A 5 47.88 -31.32 7.91
C LYS A 5 46.80 -30.26 7.66
N LEU A 6 46.71 -29.85 6.41
CA LEU A 6 45.63 -29.04 5.83
C LEU A 6 44.35 -29.89 5.85
N GLY A 7 43.39 -29.53 6.71
CA GLY A 7 42.12 -30.23 6.86
C GLY A 7 40.95 -29.26 6.68
N VAL A 8 40.38 -29.28 5.48
CA VAL A 8 39.05 -28.85 5.03
C VAL A 8 38.15 -28.25 6.13
N PHE A 9 37.94 -26.93 6.09
CA PHE A 9 36.81 -26.28 6.75
C PHE A 9 35.58 -26.39 5.85
N VAL A 10 34.59 -27.17 6.29
CA VAL A 10 33.28 -27.30 5.67
C VAL A 10 32.51 -26.00 5.87
N LEU A 11 32.10 -25.40 4.75
CA LEU A 11 31.08 -24.36 4.69
C LEU A 11 29.75 -24.96 5.19
N ALA A 12 29.33 -24.58 6.40
CA ALA A 12 27.96 -24.79 6.85
C ALA A 12 27.21 -23.45 6.73
N ALA A 13 26.59 -23.24 5.58
CA ALA A 13 25.60 -22.20 5.38
C ALA A 13 24.34 -22.55 6.19
N GLY A 14 24.23 -22.01 7.41
CA GLY A 14 23.01 -22.01 8.19
C GLY A 14 22.22 -20.72 7.94
N MET A 15 21.67 -20.57 6.74
CA MET A 15 20.63 -19.56 6.49
C MET A 15 19.32 -20.03 7.11
N SER A 16 19.14 -19.82 8.42
CA SER A 16 17.82 -19.86 9.05
C SER A 16 17.20 -18.47 8.98
N GLY A 17 16.79 -18.07 7.78
CA GLY A 17 15.92 -16.93 7.52
C GLY A 17 14.53 -17.45 7.14
N GLN A 18 13.76 -17.89 8.13
CA GLN A 18 12.33 -18.14 7.99
C GLN A 18 11.65 -17.74 9.29
N ASP A 19 11.64 -16.44 9.58
CA ASP A 19 10.54 -15.88 10.34
C ASP A 19 9.32 -15.97 9.43
N ILE A 20 8.60 -17.08 9.57
CA ILE A 20 7.18 -17.16 9.24
C ILE A 20 6.56 -15.98 9.98
N TYR A 21 6.25 -14.90 9.25
CA TYR A 21 5.53 -13.77 9.82
C TYR A 21 4.31 -14.34 10.55
N ALA A 22 4.29 -14.27 11.88
CA ALA A 22 3.17 -14.74 12.66
C ALA A 22 1.92 -14.01 12.14
N ASP A 23 0.88 -14.77 11.82
CA ASP A 23 -0.37 -14.28 11.22
C ASP A 23 -0.94 -13.06 12.00
N ASP A 24 -0.78 -13.10 13.34
CA ASP A 24 -1.13 -12.03 14.27
C ASP A 24 -0.37 -10.71 14.04
N ALA A 25 0.93 -10.78 13.70
CA ALA A 25 1.75 -9.61 13.45
C ALA A 25 1.35 -8.93 12.13
N VAL A 26 1.03 -9.71 11.10
CA VAL A 26 0.54 -9.20 9.81
C VAL A 26 -0.84 -8.56 9.97
N SER A 27 -1.75 -9.20 10.71
CA SER A 27 -3.08 -8.64 10.97
C SER A 27 -3.01 -7.33 11.77
N SER A 28 -2.15 -7.25 12.78
CA SER A 28 -1.96 -6.04 13.60
C SER A 28 -1.35 -4.89 12.80
N ALA A 29 -0.34 -5.17 11.97
CA ALA A 29 0.27 -4.18 11.10
C ALA A 29 -0.73 -3.67 10.05
N LEU A 30 -1.50 -4.57 9.44
CA LEU A 30 -2.53 -4.22 8.48
C LEU A 30 -3.57 -3.28 9.09
N GLN A 31 -4.10 -3.61 10.27
CA GLN A 31 -5.07 -2.75 10.95
C GLN A 31 -4.50 -1.36 11.21
N LYS A 32 -3.27 -1.26 11.75
CA LYS A 32 -2.60 0.03 11.98
C LYS A 32 -2.41 0.82 10.69
N THR A 33 -2.08 0.17 9.57
CA THR A 33 -1.98 0.84 8.27
C THR A 33 -3.33 1.36 7.80
N GLN A 34 -4.40 0.58 7.95
CA GLN A 34 -5.74 1.03 7.59
C GLN A 34 -6.20 2.21 8.44
N ASP A 35 -5.97 2.18 9.75
CA ASP A 35 -6.31 3.27 10.67
C ASP A 35 -5.48 4.53 10.36
N CYS A 36 -4.17 4.37 10.12
CA CYS A 36 -3.28 5.44 9.68
C CYS A 36 -3.76 6.11 8.38
N LEU A 37 -4.24 5.34 7.41
CA LEU A 37 -4.79 5.90 6.17
C LEU A 37 -6.10 6.65 6.43
N ARG A 38 -7.03 6.07 7.20
CA ARG A 38 -8.33 6.70 7.46
C ARG A 38 -8.22 7.96 8.32
N ASP A 39 -7.42 7.91 9.37
CA ASP A 39 -7.32 9.01 10.34
C ASP A 39 -6.18 9.98 10.05
N GLN A 40 -5.24 9.61 9.17
CA GLN A 40 -4.04 10.39 8.81
C GLN A 40 -3.22 10.86 10.04
N ASN A 41 -3.31 10.15 11.15
CA ASN A 41 -2.75 10.54 12.45
C ASN A 41 -1.45 9.80 12.83
N CYS A 42 -0.81 9.16 11.85
CA CYS A 42 0.38 8.34 12.03
C CYS A 42 1.67 9.11 11.75
N ASP A 43 2.79 8.63 12.31
CA ASP A 43 4.11 9.27 12.19
C ASP A 43 4.51 9.54 10.73
N ALA A 44 4.19 8.63 9.82
CA ALA A 44 4.47 8.78 8.40
C ALA A 44 3.79 10.03 7.78
N ALA A 45 2.56 10.33 8.19
CA ALA A 45 1.81 11.50 7.72
C ALA A 45 2.39 12.82 8.25
N ALA A 46 3.05 12.80 9.41
CA ALA A 46 3.67 13.99 10.01
C ALA A 46 5.00 14.40 9.36
N THR A 47 5.63 13.50 8.60
CA THR A 47 6.87 13.78 7.86
C THR A 47 6.64 14.75 6.71
N ASP A 48 7.69 15.43 6.23
CA ASP A 48 7.58 16.32 5.07
C ASP A 48 7.14 15.56 3.80
N ALA A 49 7.61 14.32 3.63
CA ALA A 49 7.18 13.46 2.53
C ALA A 49 5.70 13.04 2.66
N GLY A 50 5.23 12.80 3.88
CA GLY A 50 3.82 12.53 4.18
C GLY A 50 2.94 13.73 3.82
N LYS A 51 3.32 14.93 4.26
CA LYS A 51 2.61 16.18 3.93
C LYS A 51 2.60 16.48 2.43
N ASP A 52 3.72 16.28 1.74
CA ASP A 52 3.80 16.44 0.28
C ASP A 52 2.89 15.45 -0.45
N SER A 53 2.86 14.19 0.01
CA SER A 53 1.95 13.17 -0.54
C SER A 53 0.48 13.52 -0.30
N ASP A 54 0.16 14.06 0.88
CA ASP A 54 -1.20 14.54 1.22
C ASP A 54 -1.63 15.71 0.32
N GLN A 55 -0.74 16.67 0.06
CA GLN A 55 -1.01 17.78 -0.85
C GLN A 55 -1.23 17.30 -2.29
N LYS A 56 -0.47 16.30 -2.74
CA LYS A 56 -0.68 15.66 -4.05
C LYS A 56 -2.01 14.94 -4.12
N ALA A 57 -2.40 14.24 -3.06
CA ALA A 57 -3.71 13.60 -2.96
C ALA A 57 -4.83 14.63 -3.03
N LEU A 58 -4.73 15.74 -2.28
CA LEU A 58 -5.68 16.85 -2.32
C LEU A 58 -5.79 17.45 -3.73
N ALA A 59 -4.65 17.71 -4.38
CA ALA A 59 -4.61 18.29 -5.72
C ALA A 59 -5.19 17.33 -6.77
N ALA A 60 -4.92 16.03 -6.67
CA ALA A 60 -5.51 15.01 -7.54
C ALA A 60 -7.04 14.99 -7.42
N MET A 61 -7.56 15.26 -6.21
CA MET A 61 -8.98 15.36 -5.93
C MET A 61 -9.54 16.78 -6.16
N GLY A 62 -8.87 17.60 -6.96
CA GLY A 62 -9.36 18.93 -7.33
C GLY A 62 -9.39 19.95 -6.19
N GLY A 63 -8.70 19.69 -5.08
CA GLY A 63 -8.74 20.54 -3.89
C GLY A 63 -9.86 20.20 -2.90
N ASN A 64 -10.66 19.16 -3.18
CA ASN A 64 -11.76 18.75 -2.31
C ASN A 64 -11.26 17.85 -1.17
N ALA A 65 -11.38 18.33 0.07
CA ALA A 65 -10.98 17.60 1.26
C ALA A 65 -11.83 16.36 1.55
N HIS A 66 -13.12 16.38 1.19
CA HIS A 66 -14.01 15.23 1.33
C HIS A 66 -13.60 14.11 0.36
N ASP A 67 -13.38 14.45 -0.91
CA ASP A 67 -13.00 13.46 -1.93
C ASP A 67 -11.59 12.90 -1.64
N LYS A 68 -10.68 13.73 -1.10
CA LYS A 68 -9.39 13.27 -0.56
C LYS A 68 -9.58 12.26 0.58
N GLN A 69 -10.49 12.52 1.52
CA GLN A 69 -10.75 11.59 2.61
C GLN A 69 -11.32 10.26 2.08
N GLU A 70 -12.21 10.30 1.09
CA GLU A 70 -12.74 9.06 0.51
C GLU A 70 -11.66 8.28 -0.26
N LEU A 71 -10.74 8.96 -0.94
CA LEU A 71 -9.55 8.33 -1.54
C LEU A 71 -8.73 7.55 -0.50
N TYR A 72 -8.51 8.12 0.69
CA TYR A 72 -7.83 7.42 1.79
C TYR A 72 -8.64 6.24 2.33
N ASN A 73 -9.96 6.38 2.45
CA ASN A 73 -10.84 5.28 2.86
C ASN A 73 -10.78 4.11 1.87
N ILE A 74 -10.86 4.38 0.57
CA ILE A 74 -10.71 3.37 -0.48
C ILE A 74 -9.33 2.70 -0.41
N SER A 75 -8.27 3.50 -0.22
CA SER A 75 -6.91 2.98 -0.08
C SER A 75 -6.79 2.02 1.11
N ALA A 76 -7.40 2.36 2.25
CA ALA A 76 -7.46 1.48 3.41
C ALA A 76 -8.24 0.19 3.15
N ASP A 77 -9.32 0.24 2.37
CA ASP A 77 -10.13 -0.93 1.99
C ASP A 77 -9.40 -1.84 0.98
N ILE A 78 -8.47 -1.30 0.19
CA ILE A 78 -7.64 -2.05 -0.76
C ILE A 78 -6.52 -2.84 -0.05
N MET A 79 -5.98 -2.33 1.06
CA MET A 79 -4.83 -2.95 1.75
C MET A 79 -5.01 -4.45 2.09
N PRO A 80 -6.16 -4.90 2.64
CA PRO A 80 -6.40 -6.32 2.89
C PRO A 80 -6.37 -7.19 1.62
N ILE A 81 -6.79 -6.64 0.48
CA ILE A 81 -6.76 -7.33 -0.81
C ILE A 81 -5.30 -7.54 -1.23
N LEU A 82 -4.47 -6.50 -1.12
CA LEU A 82 -3.04 -6.59 -1.45
C LEU A 82 -2.32 -7.61 -0.56
N VAL A 83 -2.55 -7.57 0.76
CA VAL A 83 -1.97 -8.53 1.71
C VAL A 83 -2.40 -9.95 1.37
N ARG A 84 -3.69 -10.18 1.09
CA ARG A 84 -4.20 -11.50 0.73
C ARG A 84 -3.61 -12.02 -0.58
N GLN A 85 -3.59 -11.21 -1.63
CA GLN A 85 -3.02 -11.60 -2.94
C GLN A 85 -1.52 -11.87 -2.85
N ALA A 86 -0.81 -11.12 -2.00
CA ALA A 86 0.61 -11.33 -1.74
C ALA A 86 0.90 -12.46 -0.75
N ALA A 87 -0.12 -13.01 -0.08
CA ALA A 87 0.03 -13.92 1.05
C ALA A 87 0.99 -13.36 2.13
N GLY A 88 0.87 -12.06 2.44
CA GLY A 88 1.71 -11.35 3.41
C GLY A 88 3.14 -11.04 2.96
N ASP A 89 3.52 -11.39 1.73
CA ASP A 89 4.86 -11.14 1.19
C ASP A 89 5.02 -9.67 0.74
N PRO A 90 5.89 -8.86 1.39
CA PRO A 90 6.03 -7.44 1.06
C PRO A 90 6.60 -7.19 -0.34
N VAL A 91 7.43 -8.08 -0.88
CA VAL A 91 7.98 -7.95 -2.24
C VAL A 91 6.86 -8.19 -3.25
N LYS A 92 5.98 -9.16 -3.01
CA LYS A 92 4.80 -9.37 -3.85
C LYS A 92 3.82 -8.22 -3.75
N MET A 93 3.60 -7.66 -2.56
CA MET A 93 2.77 -6.46 -2.40
C MET A 93 3.30 -5.30 -3.23
N GLN A 94 4.60 -5.02 -3.16
CA GLN A 94 5.24 -3.99 -3.97
C GLN A 94 5.07 -4.25 -5.48
N ASN A 95 5.24 -5.50 -5.93
CA ASN A 95 5.06 -5.87 -7.33
C ASN A 95 3.60 -5.70 -7.80
N LEU A 96 2.61 -6.00 -6.95
CA LEU A 96 1.20 -5.76 -7.24
C LEU A 96 0.92 -4.26 -7.42
N MET A 97 1.49 -3.42 -6.55
CA MET A 97 1.36 -1.96 -6.66
C MET A 97 2.03 -1.41 -7.93
N LEU A 98 3.22 -1.89 -8.28
CA LEU A 98 3.90 -1.50 -9.53
C LEU A 98 3.09 -1.91 -10.75
N LYS A 99 2.52 -3.12 -10.74
CA LYS A 99 1.66 -3.59 -11.82
C LYS A 99 0.41 -2.72 -11.96
N ALA A 100 -0.21 -2.34 -10.84
CA ALA A 100 -1.38 -1.45 -10.83
C ALA A 100 -1.08 -0.08 -11.45
N GLN A 101 0.14 0.45 -11.27
CA GLN A 101 0.55 1.70 -11.93
C GLN A 101 0.69 1.55 -13.45
N THR A 102 1.16 0.39 -13.93
CA THR A 102 1.33 0.14 -15.37
C THR A 102 0.06 -0.33 -16.07
N ASP A 103 -0.87 -0.93 -15.35
CA ASP A 103 -2.12 -1.51 -15.85
C ASP A 103 -3.26 -1.27 -14.83
N PRO A 104 -3.75 -0.02 -14.74
CA PRO A 104 -4.78 0.35 -13.76
C PRO A 104 -6.13 -0.29 -14.04
N GLU A 105 -6.43 -0.63 -15.30
CA GLU A 105 -7.69 -1.29 -15.67
C GLU A 105 -7.74 -2.72 -15.16
N SER A 106 -6.67 -3.49 -15.34
CA SER A 106 -6.56 -4.84 -14.80
C SER A 106 -6.60 -4.84 -13.27
N PHE A 107 -5.95 -3.86 -12.63
CA PHE A 107 -6.03 -3.69 -11.19
C PHE A 107 -7.45 -3.40 -10.73
N LEU A 108 -8.13 -2.41 -11.34
CA LEU A 108 -9.52 -2.09 -11.04
C LEU A 108 -10.42 -3.32 -11.22
N ASN A 109 -10.18 -4.12 -12.26
CA ASN A 109 -10.93 -5.35 -12.51
C ASN A 109 -10.73 -6.43 -11.45
N SER A 110 -9.59 -6.42 -10.73
CA SER A 110 -9.29 -7.34 -9.64
C SER A 110 -9.99 -7.02 -8.31
N LEU A 111 -10.55 -5.81 -8.17
CA LEU A 111 -11.22 -5.36 -6.95
C LEU A 111 -12.64 -5.93 -6.80
N SER A 112 -13.21 -5.84 -5.60
CA SER A 112 -14.61 -6.18 -5.37
C SER A 112 -15.54 -5.20 -6.10
N PRO A 113 -16.78 -5.61 -6.45
CA PRO A 113 -17.76 -4.70 -7.05
C PRO A 113 -17.96 -3.41 -6.24
N ASP A 114 -18.06 -3.52 -4.92
CA ASP A 114 -18.26 -2.37 -4.02
C ASP A 114 -17.11 -1.37 -4.12
N LEU A 115 -15.85 -1.84 -4.16
CA LEU A 115 -14.70 -0.93 -4.31
C LEU A 115 -14.64 -0.30 -5.70
N LYS A 116 -14.99 -1.04 -6.75
CA LYS A 116 -15.10 -0.47 -8.11
C LYS A 116 -16.14 0.63 -8.14
N GLU A 117 -17.27 0.44 -7.47
CA GLU A 117 -18.34 1.44 -7.39
C GLU A 117 -17.88 2.68 -6.63
N LYS A 118 -17.24 2.53 -5.47
CA LYS A 118 -16.67 3.67 -4.72
C LYS A 118 -15.68 4.48 -5.57
N ILE A 119 -14.76 3.81 -6.26
CA ILE A 119 -13.78 4.46 -7.15
C ILE A 119 -14.51 5.22 -8.27
N LYS A 120 -15.52 4.60 -8.89
CA LYS A 120 -16.32 5.23 -9.95
C LYS A 120 -17.08 6.45 -9.45
N ASN A 121 -17.62 6.40 -8.24
CA ASN A 121 -18.37 7.51 -7.65
C ASN A 121 -17.48 8.74 -7.46
N ILE A 122 -16.29 8.57 -6.85
CA ILE A 122 -15.32 9.67 -6.76
C ILE A 122 -14.96 10.21 -8.14
N ALA A 123 -14.69 9.34 -9.12
CA ALA A 123 -14.34 9.79 -10.47
C ALA A 123 -15.44 10.68 -11.08
N ASN A 124 -16.71 10.28 -10.93
CA ASN A 124 -17.85 11.07 -11.41
C ASN A 124 -17.98 12.41 -10.67
N GLU A 125 -17.74 12.43 -9.36
CA GLU A 125 -17.75 13.66 -8.55
C GLU A 125 -16.65 14.63 -9.01
N LEU A 126 -15.45 14.13 -9.28
CA LEU A 126 -14.35 14.93 -9.82
C LEU A 126 -14.69 15.54 -11.18
N ASP A 127 -15.22 14.74 -12.11
CA ASP A 127 -15.64 15.23 -13.43
C ASP A 127 -16.71 16.33 -13.29
N THR A 128 -17.67 16.14 -12.38
CA THR A 128 -18.74 17.11 -12.10
C THR A 128 -18.18 18.41 -11.53
N ASN A 129 -17.29 18.32 -10.54
CA ASN A 129 -16.66 19.47 -9.87
C ASN A 129 -15.72 20.25 -10.81
N GLN A 130 -15.04 19.56 -11.73
CA GLN A 130 -14.22 20.20 -12.76
C GLN A 130 -15.09 20.92 -13.82
N ALA A 131 -16.20 20.32 -14.23
CA ALA A 131 -17.10 20.89 -15.21
C ALA A 131 -17.88 22.12 -14.69
N SER A 132 -18.18 22.16 -13.39
CA SER A 132 -18.91 23.27 -12.76
C SER A 132 -18.06 24.50 -12.45
N GLY A 133 -16.73 24.44 -12.67
CA GLY A 133 -15.81 25.53 -12.33
C GLY A 133 -15.72 25.83 -10.84
N GLN A 134 -16.27 24.95 -9.99
CA GLN A 134 -16.14 24.98 -8.54
C GLN A 134 -14.76 24.44 -8.15
N ARG A 135 -13.74 25.24 -8.47
CA ARG A 135 -12.50 25.18 -7.71
C ARG A 135 -12.73 25.95 -6.40
N PRO A 136 -12.40 25.36 -5.24
CA PRO A 136 -12.50 26.06 -3.96
C PRO A 136 -11.65 27.34 -3.93
#